data_AF-A0A6G0VK75-F1
#
_entry.id   AF-A0A6G0VK75-F1
#
_cell.length_a   1.000
_cell.length_b   1.000
_cell.length_c   1.000
_cell.angle_alpha   90.00
_cell.angle_beta   90.00
_cell.angle_gamma   90.00
#
_symmetry.space_group_name_H-M   'P 1'
#
loop_
_entity.id
_entity.type
_entity.pdbx_description
1 polymer ?
#
loop_
_entity_poly.entity_id
_entity_poly.type
_entity_poly.pdbx_seq_one_letter_code
_entity_poly.pdbx_strand_id
1 'polypeptide(L)' 'MKRKTGDIPKIMVFRPDWSEFQNFSRYLEYMESRGAHRAGIAKVIPPPEWIPRRKSYYEEDIMNMVIPSPIC' A
#
# COMPACT_ATOMS: atom_id res chain seq x y z
N MET A 1 -20.33 -27.31 -5.32
CA MET A 1 -19.17 -27.43 -4.42
C MET A 1 -19.16 -26.19 -3.51
N LYS A 2 -19.45 -26.32 -2.21
CA LYS A 2 -19.47 -25.16 -1.28
C LYS A 2 -18.03 -24.92 -0.78
N ARG A 3 -17.45 -23.75 -1.07
CA ARG A 3 -16.15 -23.34 -0.54
C ARG A 3 -16.22 -23.29 0.99
N LYS A 4 -15.26 -23.90 1.69
CA LYS A 4 -15.16 -23.75 3.15
C LYS A 4 -14.73 -22.31 3.45
N THR A 5 -15.16 -21.74 4.58
CA THR A 5 -14.79 -20.38 5.00
C THR A 5 -13.27 -20.18 5.15
N GLY A 6 -12.48 -21.27 5.25
CA GLY A 6 -11.01 -21.24 5.22
C GLY A 6 -10.38 -21.09 3.83
N ASP A 7 -11.14 -21.20 2.74
CA ASP A 7 -10.63 -21.09 1.36
C ASP A 7 -10.63 -19.67 0.80
N ILE A 8 -11.16 -18.69 1.54
CA ILE A 8 -11.19 -17.29 1.08
C ILE A 8 -9.86 -16.62 1.46
N PRO A 9 -9.04 -16.19 0.49
CA PRO A 9 -7.79 -15.51 0.78
C PRO A 9 -8.05 -14.22 1.57
N LYS A 10 -7.35 -14.05 2.69
CA LYS A 10 -7.46 -12.85 3.55
C LYS A 10 -6.53 -11.76 3.05
N ILE A 11 -6.95 -10.51 3.23
CA ILE A 11 -6.11 -9.33 2.97
C ILE A 11 -4.93 -9.33 3.94
N MET A 12 -3.71 -9.28 3.39
CA MET A 12 -2.49 -9.27 4.16
C MET A 12 -2.01 -7.83 4.43
N VAL A 13 -1.41 -7.62 5.61
CA VAL A 13 -0.82 -6.35 6.01
C VAL A 13 0.68 -6.56 6.26
N PHE A 14 1.51 -5.82 5.56
CA PHE A 14 2.98 -5.87 5.62
C PHE A 14 3.53 -4.62 6.31
N ARG A 15 4.62 -4.79 7.06
CA ARG A 15 5.29 -3.74 7.84
C ARG A 15 6.81 -3.90 7.66
N PRO A 16 7.37 -3.54 6.50
CA PRO A 16 8.80 -3.70 6.22
C PRO A 16 9.66 -2.85 7.16
N ASP A 17 10.90 -3.29 7.34
CA ASP A 17 11.97 -2.40 7.78
C ASP A 17 12.50 -1.53 6.62
N TRP A 18 13.41 -0.60 6.92
CA TRP A 18 14.00 0.28 5.90
C TRP A 18 14.66 -0.49 4.75
N SER A 19 15.41 -1.55 5.06
CA SER A 19 16.17 -2.32 4.07
C SER A 19 15.25 -3.09 3.11
N GLU A 20 14.16 -3.63 3.64
CA GLU A 20 13.12 -4.29 2.86
C GLU A 20 12.34 -3.28 2.01
N PHE A 21 12.05 -2.09 2.54
CA PHE A 21 11.24 -1.06 1.88
C PHE A 21 11.97 -0.34 0.74
N GLN A 22 13.31 -0.29 0.77
CA GLN A 22 14.13 0.41 -0.23
C GLN A 22 13.98 -0.12 -1.66
N ASN A 23 13.70 -1.43 -1.84
CA ASN A 23 13.54 -2.03 -3.15
C ASN A 23 12.10 -2.50 -3.37
N PHE A 24 11.33 -1.65 -4.06
CA PHE A 24 9.91 -1.89 -4.34
C PHE A 24 9.66 -3.24 -5.04
N SER A 25 10.33 -3.52 -6.15
CA SER A 25 10.10 -4.74 -6.94
C SER A 25 10.41 -6.01 -6.15
N ARG A 26 11.52 -6.02 -5.42
CA ARG A 26 11.90 -7.16 -4.57
C ARG A 26 10.89 -7.38 -3.44
N TYR A 27 10.40 -6.31 -2.82
CA TYR A 27 9.39 -6.45 -1.77
C TYR A 27 8.04 -6.90 -2.33
N LEU A 28 7.71 -6.52 -3.56
CA LEU A 28 6.52 -7.01 -4.26
C LEU A 28 6.59 -8.52 -4.52
N GLU A 29 7.72 -9.02 -5.05
CA GLU A 29 7.97 -10.46 -5.22
C GLU A 29 7.84 -11.22 -3.89
N TYR A 30 8.36 -10.65 -2.80
CA TYR A 30 8.20 -11.20 -1.45
C TYR A 30 6.72 -11.27 -1.01
N MET A 31 5.95 -10.19 -1.19
CA MET A 31 4.53 -10.18 -0.85
C MET A 31 3.75 -11.22 -1.67
N GLU A 32 4.07 -11.37 -2.96
CA GLU A 32 3.46 -12.37 -3.81
C GLU A 32 3.83 -13.79 -3.41
N SER A 33 5.08 -14.05 -3.03
CA SER A 33 5.52 -15.35 -2.54
C SER A 33 4.85 -15.75 -1.22
N ARG A 34 4.33 -14.78 -0.45
CA ARG A 34 3.47 -14.99 0.74
C ARG A 34 1.99 -15.18 0.39
N GLY A 35 1.62 -15.08 -0.87
CA GLY A 35 0.25 -15.28 -1.36
C GLY A 35 -0.66 -14.05 -1.29
N ALA A 36 -0.09 -12.85 -1.08
CA ALA A 36 -0.87 -11.62 -0.94
C ALA A 36 -1.76 -11.31 -2.16
N HIS A 37 -1.26 -11.58 -3.36
CA HIS A 37 -1.99 -11.39 -4.62
C HIS A 37 -3.29 -12.19 -4.70
N ARG A 38 -3.41 -13.31 -3.97
CA ARG A 38 -4.60 -14.17 -4.00
C ARG A 38 -5.84 -13.48 -3.41
N ALA A 39 -5.64 -12.48 -2.54
CA ALA A 39 -6.72 -11.67 -2.00
C ALA A 39 -7.13 -10.51 -2.93
N GLY A 40 -6.37 -10.23 -4.00
CA GLY A 40 -6.58 -9.11 -4.92
C GLY A 40 -6.14 -7.74 -4.38
N ILE A 41 -5.86 -7.63 -3.07
CA ILE A 41 -5.37 -6.42 -2.42
C ILE A 41 -4.47 -6.78 -1.23
N ALA A 42 -3.45 -5.95 -1.00
CA ALA A 42 -2.59 -5.99 0.18
C ALA A 42 -2.35 -4.57 0.71
N LYS A 43 -2.06 -4.46 2.00
CA LYS A 43 -1.68 -3.18 2.64
C LYS A 43 -0.21 -3.23 3.03
N VAL A 44 0.54 -2.19 2.68
CA VAL A 44 1.91 -1.97 3.18
C VAL A 44 1.88 -0.73 4.07
N ILE A 45 2.39 -0.86 5.28
CA ILE A 45 2.60 0.26 6.20
C ILE A 45 4.10 0.54 6.18
N PRO A 46 4.55 1.70 5.63
CA PRO A 46 5.97 1.97 5.46
C PRO A 46 6.68 2.12 6.82
N PRO A 47 8.01 2.02 6.85
CA PRO A 47 8.81 2.35 8.03
C PRO A 47 8.52 3.79 8.51
N PRO A 48 8.50 4.05 9.83
CA PRO A 48 8.13 5.36 10.39
C PRO A 48 9.07 6.50 9.96
N GLU A 49 10.33 6.19 9.67
CA GLU A 49 11.33 7.12 9.14
C GLU A 49 11.09 7.53 7.68
N TRP A 50 10.23 6.80 6.95
CA TRP A 50 9.90 7.16 5.57
C TRP A 50 8.91 8.31 5.52
N ILE A 51 9.38 9.45 5.03
CA ILE A 51 8.58 10.67 4.84
C ILE A 51 8.62 11.02 3.34
N PRO A 52 7.54 10.78 2.56
CA PRO A 52 7.55 10.99 1.11
C PRO A 52 7.62 12.47 0.73
N ARG A 53 7.12 13.36 1.59
CA ARG A 53 7.10 14.81 1.37
C ARG A 53 7.57 15.52 2.62
N ARG A 54 8.59 16.37 2.47
CA ARG A 54 9.17 17.16 3.57
C ARG A 54 8.29 18.34 4.00
N LYS A 55 7.47 18.87 3.11
CA LYS A 55 6.59 20.02 3.34
C LYS A 55 5.20 19.60 3.84
N SER A 56 4.54 20.48 4.58
CA SER A 56 3.16 20.30 5.06
C SER A 56 2.15 20.23 3.91
N TYR A 57 1.12 19.39 4.03
CA TYR A 57 0.00 19.34 3.06
C TYR A 57 -0.94 20.54 3.14
N TYR A 58 -0.77 21.41 4.13
CA TYR A 58 -1.51 22.67 4.26
C TYR A 58 -0.85 23.86 3.52
N GLU A 59 0.24 23.61 2.78
CA GLU A 59 0.91 24.63 1.95
C GLU A 59 0.13 24.91 0.65
N GLU A 60 0.34 26.11 0.09
CA GLU A 60 -0.40 26.61 -1.08
C GLU A 60 -0.31 25.71 -2.32
N ASP A 61 0.79 24.99 -2.52
CA ASP A 61 0.96 24.09 -3.67
C ASP A 61 -0.03 22.92 -3.68
N ILE A 62 -0.47 22.47 -2.50
CA ILE A 62 -1.50 21.43 -2.35
C ILE A 62 -2.88 22.06 -2.15
N MET A 63 -2.98 23.09 -1.30
CA MET A 63 -4.28 23.70 -0.97
C MET A 63 -4.92 24.39 -2.17
N ASN A 64 -4.11 24.90 -3.11
CA ASN A 64 -4.60 25.52 -4.34
C ASN A 64 -4.62 24.54 -5.53
N MET A 65 -4.42 23.24 -5.29
CA MET A 65 -4.51 22.22 -6.35
C MET A 65 -5.96 22.14 -6.87
N VAL A 66 -6.14 22.36 -8.16
CA VAL A 66 -7.46 22.30 -8.82
C VAL A 66 -7.78 20.86 -9.20
N ILE A 67 -8.93 20.36 -8.75
CA ILE A 67 -9.52 19.10 -9.23
C ILE A 67 -10.43 19.46 -10.41
N PRO A 68 -10.04 19.19 -11.67
CA PRO A 68 -10.72 19.75 -12.84
C PRO A 68 -12.11 19.19 -13.10
N SER A 69 -12.41 17.98 -12.60
CA SER A 69 -13.67 17.28 -12.87
C SER A 69 -14.11 16.43 -11.67
N PRO A 70 -14.65 17.05 -10.61
CA PRO A 70 -15.26 16.30 -9.52
C PRO A 70 -16.50 15.54 -10.01
N ILE A 71 -16.69 14.31 -9.56
CA ILE A 71 -17.85 13.48 -9.87
C ILE A 71 -18.83 13.54 -8.69
N CYS A 72 -20.13 13.75 -8.97
CA CYS A 72 -21.22 13.72 -8.00
C CYS A 72 -21.94 12.36 -8.01
#